data_AF-A0A2D6LN08-F1
#
_entry.id   AF-A0A2D6LN08-F1
#
_cell.length_a   1.000
_cell.length_b   1.000
_cell.length_c   1.000
_cell.angle_alpha   90.00
_cell.angle_beta   90.00
_cell.angle_gamma   90.00
#
_symmetry.space_group_name_H-M   'P 1'
#
loop_
_entity.id
_entity.type
_entity.pdbx_description
1 polymer ?
#
loop_
_entity_poly.entity_id
_entity_poly.type
_entity_poly.pdbx_seq_one_letter_code
_entity_poly.pdbx_strand_id
1 'polypeptide(L)'
;MIAPHGTALAAVVIILQSEFSHPVTLVQGHDALGVVLPHEHLFIDLRNQFTEPEEPHKREIPQEPLCMPNFGYVRNNPYAARGNLVIEDVDTVVDGARVHMGR
;
A
#
# COMPACT_ATOMS: atom_id res chain seq x y z
N MET A 1 7.09 -4.29 -45.03
CA MET A 1 8.38 -3.99 -44.38
C MET A 1 8.02 -3.43 -43.01
N ILE A 2 8.05 -4.29 -41.99
CA ILE A 2 7.51 -4.02 -40.64
C ILE A 2 8.66 -3.45 -39.81
N ALA A 3 8.45 -2.31 -39.16
CA ALA A 3 9.44 -1.66 -38.29
C ALA A 3 9.83 -2.58 -37.12
N PRO A 4 11.09 -2.58 -36.66
CA PRO A 4 11.54 -3.47 -35.61
C PRO A 4 10.87 -3.08 -34.28
N HIS A 5 10.41 -4.12 -33.57
CA HIS A 5 9.70 -4.06 -32.30
C HIS A 5 10.36 -3.09 -31.32
N GLY A 6 9.64 -1.99 -31.03
CA GLY A 6 10.02 -1.05 -29.99
C GLY A 6 10.05 -1.73 -28.64
N THR A 7 11.14 -1.54 -27.91
CA THR A 7 11.32 -1.95 -26.52
C THR A 7 10.15 -1.42 -25.70
N ALA A 8 9.21 -2.28 -25.31
CA ALA A 8 8.17 -1.91 -24.37
C ALA A 8 8.87 -1.66 -23.03
N LEU A 9 8.91 -0.41 -22.57
CA LEU A 9 9.35 -0.07 -21.22
C LEU A 9 8.11 -0.22 -20.33
N ALA A 10 8.07 -1.27 -19.52
CA ALA A 10 7.02 -1.40 -18.50
C ALA A 10 7.50 -0.65 -17.25
N ALA A 11 6.82 0.46 -16.95
CA ALA A 11 7.09 1.29 -15.78
C ALA A 11 6.35 0.71 -14.58
N VAL A 12 7.08 0.27 -13.55
CA VAL A 12 6.50 0.01 -12.22
C VAL A 12 6.27 1.38 -11.57
N VAL A 13 5.02 1.82 -11.50
CA VAL A 13 4.66 3.05 -10.81
C VAL A 13 4.54 2.75 -9.32
N ILE A 14 5.64 2.90 -8.58
CA ILE A 14 5.58 2.95 -7.12
C ILE A 14 4.99 4.33 -6.76
N ILE A 15 3.69 4.39 -6.46
CA ILE A 15 3.05 5.63 -6.00
C ILE A 15 3.42 5.83 -4.53
N LEU A 16 4.59 6.43 -4.29
CA LEU A 16 4.90 7.04 -3.00
C LEU A 16 4.09 8.34 -2.92
N GLN A 17 3.18 8.44 -1.95
CA GLN A 17 2.37 9.64 -1.77
C GLN A 17 3.28 10.86 -1.48
N SER A 18 3.25 11.79 -2.43
CA SER A 18 3.37 13.26 -2.35
C SER A 18 4.63 14.02 -1.87
N GLU A 19 5.78 13.41 -1.62
CA GLU A 19 7.02 14.21 -1.33
C GLU A 19 8.00 14.30 -2.50
N PHE A 20 7.85 13.45 -3.52
CA PHE A 20 8.72 13.48 -4.70
C PHE A 20 8.00 14.13 -5.87
N SER A 21 8.50 15.30 -6.29
CA SER A 21 8.06 16.02 -7.49
C SER A 21 8.19 15.19 -8.79
N HIS A 22 8.89 14.05 -8.75
CA HIS A 22 9.07 13.14 -9.87
C HIS A 22 9.02 11.69 -9.37
N PRO A 23 8.19 10.81 -9.97
CA PRO A 23 8.24 9.39 -9.65
C PRO A 23 9.64 8.86 -10.01
N VAL A 24 10.33 8.26 -9.04
CA VAL A 24 11.58 7.54 -9.29
C VAL A 24 11.20 6.15 -9.78
N THR A 25 11.16 5.97 -11.09
CA THR A 25 10.94 4.66 -11.71
C THR A 25 12.28 3.99 -11.95
N LEU A 26 12.48 2.79 -11.41
CA LEU A 26 13.53 1.91 -11.90
C LEU A 26 13.11 1.41 -13.29
N VAL A 27 13.78 1.88 -14.34
CA VAL A 27 13.52 1.43 -15.71
C VAL A 27 14.26 0.11 -15.92
N GLN A 28 13.50 -0.98 -15.93
CA GLN A 28 13.99 -2.31 -16.28
C GLN A 28 13.38 -2.71 -17.63
N GLY A 29 14.14 -3.41 -18.47
CA GLY A 29 13.59 -3.95 -19.71
C GLY A 29 12.43 -4.90 -19.41
N HIS A 30 11.38 -4.87 -20.22
CA HIS A 30 10.15 -5.67 -20.01
C HIS A 30 10.45 -7.15 -19.72
N ASP A 31 11.41 -7.74 -20.43
CA ASP A 31 11.76 -9.15 -20.30
C ASP A 31 12.46 -9.49 -18.98
N ALA A 32 12.93 -8.49 -18.24
CA ALA A 32 13.62 -8.64 -16.97
C ALA A 32 12.74 -8.35 -15.75
N LEU A 33 11.47 -7.94 -15.92
CA LEU A 33 10.59 -7.57 -14.79
C LEU A 33 10.09 -8.76 -13.97
N GLY A 34 9.96 -9.95 -14.59
CA GLY A 34 9.42 -11.12 -13.91
C GLY A 34 7.95 -10.93 -13.49
N VAL A 35 7.58 -11.42 -12.30
CA VAL A 35 6.24 -11.26 -11.74
C VAL A 35 6.11 -9.84 -11.17
N VAL A 36 5.08 -9.11 -11.59
CA VAL A 36 4.85 -7.71 -11.20
C VAL A 36 3.52 -7.58 -10.47
N LEU A 37 3.53 -6.90 -9.32
CA LEU A 37 2.34 -6.33 -8.68
C LEU A 37 2.23 -4.87 -9.13
N PRO A 38 1.34 -4.54 -10.08
CA PRO A 38 1.37 -3.25 -10.77
C PRO A 38 0.90 -2.08 -9.89
N HIS A 39 0.24 -2.36 -8.78
CA HIS A 39 -0.29 -1.35 -7.87
C HIS A 39 -0.30 -1.87 -6.44
N GLU A 40 0.68 -1.44 -5.65
CA GLU A 40 0.79 -1.72 -4.22
C GLU A 40 1.26 -0.47 -3.49
N HIS A 41 0.86 -0.33 -2.23
CA HIS A 41 1.35 0.71 -1.34
C HIS A 41 2.33 0.10 -0.34
N LEU A 42 3.62 0.43 -0.47
CA LEU A 42 4.63 0.04 0.51
C LEU A 42 4.58 0.93 1.75
N PHE A 43 4.36 2.23 1.56
CA PHE A 43 4.17 3.20 2.62
C PHE A 43 2.97 4.08 2.29
N ILE A 44 2.14 4.36 3.28
CA ILE A 44 0.93 5.16 3.08
C ILE A 44 0.55 5.90 4.36
N ASP A 45 -0.01 7.09 4.19
CA ASP A 45 -0.68 7.85 5.24
C ASP A 45 -2.05 8.32 4.74
N LEU A 46 -3.10 7.68 5.24
CA LEU A 46 -4.50 7.98 4.95
C LEU A 46 -5.20 8.62 6.14
N ARG A 47 -4.48 9.20 7.11
CA ARG A 47 -5.10 9.81 8.30
C ARG A 47 -6.05 10.96 7.97
N ASN A 48 -5.90 11.58 6.80
CA ASN A 48 -6.82 12.57 6.25
C ASN A 48 -8.18 11.98 5.80
N GLN A 49 -8.27 10.67 5.59
CA GLN A 49 -9.49 9.95 5.23
C GLN A 49 -10.19 9.34 6.45
N PHE A 50 -9.78 9.69 7.66
CA PHE A 50 -10.34 9.15 8.89
C PHE A 50 -11.86 9.42 9.00
N THR A 51 -12.61 8.38 9.36
CA THR A 51 -14.05 8.42 9.59
C THR A 51 -14.35 8.07 11.03
N GLU A 52 -14.91 9.01 11.78
CA GLU A 52 -15.30 8.81 13.18
C GLU A 52 -16.47 7.81 13.29
N PRO A 53 -16.41 6.82 14.21
CA PRO A 53 -17.55 5.95 14.52
C PRO A 53 -18.78 6.73 14.99
N GLU A 54 -19.94 6.41 14.43
CA GLU A 54 -21.20 7.04 14.87
C GLU A 54 -21.68 6.47 16.23
N GLU A 55 -21.39 5.20 16.51
CA GLU A 55 -21.87 4.55 17.72
C GLU A 55 -21.06 4.95 18.97
N PRO A 56 -21.72 5.41 20.06
CA PRO A 56 -21.00 5.87 21.26
C PRO A 56 -20.08 4.83 21.90
N HIS A 57 -20.45 3.54 21.82
CA HIS A 57 -19.67 2.43 22.38
C HIS A 57 -18.48 2.02 21.50
N LYS A 58 -18.26 2.70 20.37
CA LYS A 58 -17.16 2.47 19.42
C LYS A 58 -16.14 3.62 19.40
N ARG A 59 -16.35 4.66 20.21
CA ARG A 59 -15.48 5.85 20.28
C ARG A 59 -14.03 5.59 20.71
N GLU A 60 -13.76 4.42 21.29
CA GLU A 60 -12.40 4.03 21.70
C GLU A 60 -11.61 3.41 20.53
N ILE A 61 -12.29 2.81 19.55
CA ILE A 61 -11.68 2.11 18.40
C ILE A 61 -10.67 2.97 17.63
N PRO A 62 -10.88 4.28 17.38
CA PRO A 62 -9.91 5.11 16.68
C PRO A 62 -8.50 5.08 17.28
N GLN A 63 -8.39 4.89 18.60
CA GLN A 63 -7.13 4.91 19.35
C GLN A 63 -6.67 3.51 19.79
N GLU A 64 -7.52 2.49 19.65
CA GLU A 64 -7.16 1.13 20.00
C GLU A 64 -6.11 0.57 19.02
N PRO A 65 -5.10 -0.16 19.53
CA PRO A 65 -4.26 -0.98 18.68
C PRO A 65 -5.08 -1.99 17.87
N LEU A 66 -4.66 -2.25 16.63
CA LEU A 66 -5.27 -3.30 15.82
C LEU A 66 -5.04 -4.66 16.47
N CYS A 67 -6.12 -5.39 16.70
CA CYS A 67 -6.08 -6.68 17.36
C CYS A 67 -7.24 -7.57 16.92
N MET A 68 -7.14 -8.87 17.19
CA MET A 68 -8.20 -9.83 16.82
C MET A 68 -9.60 -9.46 17.36
N PRO A 69 -9.75 -8.95 18.60
CA PRO A 69 -11.04 -8.50 19.12
C PRO A 69 -11.72 -7.38 18.31
N ASN A 70 -10.96 -6.41 17.79
CA ASN A 70 -11.53 -5.28 17.03
C ASN A 70 -11.49 -5.48 15.51
N PHE A 71 -10.80 -6.52 15.01
CA PHE A 71 -10.67 -6.84 13.58
C PHE A 71 -12.01 -6.90 12.84
N GLY A 72 -13.03 -7.54 13.42
CA GLY A 72 -14.34 -7.65 12.78
C GLY A 72 -15.00 -6.30 12.49
N TYR A 73 -14.79 -5.31 13.38
CA TYR A 73 -15.29 -3.96 13.17
C TYR A 73 -14.43 -3.20 12.15
N VAL A 74 -13.11 -3.19 12.34
CA VAL A 74 -12.16 -2.46 11.46
C VAL A 74 -12.24 -2.97 10.03
N ARG A 75 -12.43 -4.28 9.82
CA ARG A 75 -12.63 -4.87 8.48
C ARG A 75 -13.81 -4.26 7.72
N ASN A 76 -14.89 -3.93 8.43
CA ASN A 76 -16.08 -3.30 7.83
C ASN A 76 -16.02 -1.76 7.85
N ASN A 77 -15.12 -1.19 8.64
CA ASN A 77 -14.93 0.25 8.82
C ASN A 77 -13.43 0.59 8.77
N PRO A 78 -12.77 0.41 7.61
CA PRO A 78 -11.31 0.49 7.51
C PRO A 78 -10.76 1.88 7.85
N TYR A 79 -11.59 2.92 7.71
CA TYR A 79 -11.27 4.32 8.01
C TYR A 79 -11.47 4.72 9.49
N ALA A 80 -11.96 3.81 10.33
CA ALA A 80 -12.35 4.11 11.70
C ALA A 80 -11.25 3.86 12.76
N ALA A 81 -10.16 3.18 12.39
CA ALA A 81 -9.03 2.93 13.28
C ALA A 81 -7.79 3.67 12.77
N ARG A 82 -7.23 4.61 13.53
CA ARG A 82 -6.11 5.46 13.05
C ARG A 82 -4.86 4.66 12.72
N GLY A 83 -4.58 3.62 13.51
CA GLY A 83 -3.48 2.70 13.25
C GLY A 83 -3.64 1.87 11.97
N ASN A 84 -4.86 1.76 11.41
CA ASN A 84 -5.12 1.08 10.14
C ASN A 84 -4.85 1.97 8.91
N LEU A 85 -4.68 3.28 9.11
CA LEU A 85 -4.55 4.26 8.03
C LEU A 85 -3.10 4.55 7.67
N VAL A 86 -2.15 3.95 8.37
CA VAL A 86 -0.73 4.22 8.18
C VAL A 86 0.02 2.91 8.01
N ILE A 87 0.84 2.85 6.96
CA ILE A 87 1.88 1.83 6.80
C ILE A 87 3.19 2.60 6.77
N GLU A 88 3.96 2.50 7.85
CA GLU A 88 5.22 3.24 8.02
C GLU A 88 6.38 2.38 8.53
N ASP A 89 6.11 1.18 9.05
CA ASP A 89 7.14 0.30 9.59
C ASP A 89 7.88 -0.46 8.49
N VAL A 90 9.17 -0.15 8.32
CA VAL A 90 10.01 -0.70 7.25
C VAL A 90 10.13 -2.22 7.34
N ASP A 91 10.29 -2.76 8.54
CA ASP A 91 10.47 -4.20 8.74
C ASP A 91 9.20 -4.97 8.33
N THR A 92 8.02 -4.49 8.76
CA THR A 92 6.72 -5.02 8.34
C THR A 92 6.55 -4.99 6.82
N VAL A 93 6.94 -3.90 6.17
CA VAL A 93 6.83 -3.74 4.71
C VAL A 93 7.74 -4.73 3.97
N VAL A 94 8.98 -4.88 4.44
CA VAL A 94 9.94 -5.84 3.87
C VAL A 94 9.44 -7.27 4.04
N ASP A 95 8.95 -7.63 5.23
CA ASP A 95 8.44 -8.97 5.49
C ASP A 95 7.17 -9.27 4.67
N GLY A 96 6.26 -8.32 4.53
CA GLY A 96 5.09 -8.44 3.65
C GLY A 96 5.48 -8.65 2.19
N ALA A 97 6.46 -7.89 1.68
CA ALA A 97 6.96 -8.06 0.31
C ALA A 97 7.59 -9.44 0.08
N ARG A 98 8.30 -10.00 1.07
CA ARG A 98 8.91 -11.33 1.00
C ARG A 98 7.88 -12.45 0.81
N VAL A 99 6.73 -12.35 1.50
CA VAL A 99 5.61 -13.30 1.34
C VAL A 99 5.17 -13.40 -0.12
N HIS A 100 5.06 -12.26 -0.82
CA HIS A 100 4.68 -12.23 -2.24
C HIS A 100 5.80 -12.70 -3.18
N MET A 101 7.05 -12.63 -2.75
CA MET A 101 8.21 -13.14 -3.50
C MET A 101 8.52 -14.62 -3.21
N GLY A 102 7.71 -15.29 -2.39
CA GLY A 102 7.90 -16.70 -2.03
C GLY A 102 9.17 -16.95 -1.21
N ARG A 103 9.58 -15.97 -0.40
CA ARG A 103 10.79 -16.01 0.44
C ARG A 103 10.46 -15.80 1.91
#